data_AF-K1Y841-F1
#
_entry.id   AF-K1Y841-F1
#
_cell.length_a   1.000
_cell.length_b   1.000
_cell.length_c   1.000
_cell.angle_alpha   90.00
_cell.angle_beta   90.00
_cell.angle_gamma   90.00
#
_symmetry.space_group_name_H-M   'P 1'
#
loop_
_entity.id
_entity.type
_entity.pdbx_description
1 polymer ?
#
loop_
_entity_poly.entity_id
_entity_poly.type
_entity_poly.pdbx_seq_one_letter_code
_entity_poly.pdbx_strand_id
1 'polypeptide(L)'
;GKMAASIAAAIDGLDCDLPVVKENVDFFDIEILAKELGVDLVIGHSKGYTFARKENLPLIRVGFPIHDRVGGQRILHLGYHGAQALFDLITNTVIDRKQTDSPVGYSYM
;
A
#
# COMPACT_ATOMS: atom_id res chain seq x y z
N GLY A 1 2.57 -6.44 -20.16
CA GLY A 1 3.39 -5.65 -21.09
C GLY A 1 4.73 -5.34 -20.47
N LYS A 2 5.30 -4.16 -20.75
CA LYS A 2 6.66 -3.81 -20.29
C LYS A 2 6.77 -3.81 -18.77
N MET A 3 5.75 -3.37 -18.05
CA MET A 3 5.76 -3.35 -16.59
C MET A 3 5.85 -4.76 -15.98
N ALA A 4 5.07 -5.70 -16.50
CA ALA A 4 5.05 -7.09 -16.00
C ALA A 4 6.42 -7.77 -16.17
N ALA A 5 7.07 -7.55 -17.32
CA ALA A 5 8.42 -8.07 -17.56
C ALA A 5 9.46 -7.47 -16.61
N SER A 6 9.40 -6.16 -16.36
CA SER A 6 10.30 -5.49 -15.42
C SER A 6 10.11 -5.97 -13.98
N ILE A 7 8.87 -6.22 -13.55
CA ILE A 7 8.58 -6.76 -12.23
C ILE A 7 9.12 -8.18 -12.11
N ALA A 8 8.88 -9.04 -13.10
CA ALA A 8 9.41 -10.40 -13.12
C ALA A 8 10.93 -10.44 -13.00
N ALA A 9 11.64 -9.55 -13.70
CA ALA A 9 13.09 -9.42 -13.60
C ALA A 9 13.55 -8.87 -12.23
N ALA A 10 12.78 -7.97 -11.62
CA ALA A 10 13.14 -7.37 -10.33
C ALA A 10 12.98 -8.34 -9.15
N ILE A 11 12.09 -9.34 -9.27
CA ILE A 11 11.87 -10.36 -8.24
C ILE A 11 12.61 -11.67 -8.52
N ASP A 12 13.41 -11.74 -9.60
CA ASP A 12 14.16 -12.94 -9.94
C ASP A 12 15.11 -13.34 -8.79
N GLY A 13 15.00 -14.59 -8.34
CA GLY A 13 15.74 -15.11 -7.18
C GLY A 13 15.13 -14.80 -5.81
N LEU A 14 13.99 -14.09 -5.73
CA LEU A 14 13.22 -13.95 -4.50
C LEU A 14 12.20 -15.09 -4.37
N ASP A 15 12.00 -15.56 -3.14
CA ASP A 15 10.98 -16.57 -2.81
C ASP A 15 9.60 -15.90 -2.66
N CYS A 16 9.04 -15.47 -3.80
CA CYS A 16 7.70 -14.89 -3.85
C CYS A 16 6.99 -15.17 -5.18
N ASP A 17 5.67 -15.32 -5.13
CA ASP A 17 4.84 -15.43 -6.32
C ASP A 17 4.89 -14.15 -7.17
N LEU A 18 4.74 -14.31 -8.49
CA LEU A 18 4.63 -13.18 -9.39
C LEU A 18 3.37 -12.38 -9.04
N PRO A 19 3.48 -11.08 -8.71
CA PRO A 19 2.31 -10.28 -8.39
C PRO A 19 1.43 -10.09 -9.63
N VAL A 20 0.13 -9.86 -9.41
CA VAL A 20 -0.80 -9.51 -10.49
C VAL A 20 -0.45 -8.10 -11.00
N VAL A 21 -0.01 -8.02 -12.26
CA VAL A 21 0.34 -6.74 -12.90
C VAL A 21 -0.72 -6.34 -13.91
N LYS A 22 -1.26 -5.14 -13.77
CA LYS A 22 -2.23 -4.54 -14.69
C LYS A 22 -1.68 -3.21 -15.23
N GLU A 23 -1.86 -2.97 -16.52
CA GLU A 23 -1.49 -1.74 -17.21
C GLU A 23 -2.77 -1.12 -17.80
N ASN A 24 -2.79 0.20 -18.01
CA ASN A 24 -3.97 0.95 -18.51
C ASN A 24 -5.23 0.77 -17.65
N VAL A 25 -5.06 0.75 -16.33
CA VAL A 25 -6.16 0.68 -15.35
C VAL A 25 -6.33 2.01 -14.64
N ASP A 26 -7.54 2.30 -14.22
CA ASP A 26 -7.85 3.45 -13.38
C ASP A 26 -8.22 3.05 -11.93
N PHE A 27 -8.64 4.02 -11.11
CA PHE A 27 -9.01 3.75 -9.71
C PHE A 27 -10.30 2.93 -9.56
N PHE A 28 -11.19 2.93 -10.55
CA PHE A 28 -12.39 2.13 -10.54
C PHE A 28 -12.03 0.66 -10.80
N ASP A 29 -11.18 0.39 -11.78
CA ASP A 29 -10.65 -0.95 -12.04
C ASP A 29 -9.88 -1.50 -10.83
N ILE A 30 -9.05 -0.66 -10.19
CA ILE A 30 -8.30 -1.03 -8.98
C ILE A 30 -9.25 -1.38 -7.84
N GLU A 31 -10.34 -0.63 -7.64
CA GLU A 31 -11.33 -0.93 -6.60
C GLU A 31 -11.99 -2.30 -6.82
N ILE A 32 -12.36 -2.62 -8.06
CA ILE A 32 -12.95 -3.92 -8.40
C ILE A 32 -11.96 -5.05 -8.10
N LEU A 33 -10.71 -4.93 -8.56
CA LEU A 33 -9.67 -5.93 -8.33
C LEU A 33 -9.34 -6.09 -6.85
N ALA A 34 -9.28 -5.00 -6.09
CA ALA A 34 -9.02 -5.03 -4.65
C ALA A 34 -10.08 -5.86 -3.89
N LYS A 35 -11.34 -5.78 -4.32
CA LYS A 35 -12.44 -6.59 -3.77
C LYS A 35 -12.33 -8.06 -4.12
N GLU A 36 -12.09 -8.35 -5.39
CA GLU A 36 -11.96 -9.72 -5.88
C GLU A 36 -10.79 -10.47 -5.23
N LEU A 37 -9.68 -9.75 -4.98
CA LEU A 37 -8.49 -10.29 -4.33
C LEU A 37 -8.57 -10.31 -2.80
N GLY A 38 -9.50 -9.57 -2.19
CA GLY A 38 -9.63 -9.47 -0.74
C GLY A 38 -8.39 -8.87 -0.07
N VAL A 39 -7.88 -7.74 -0.58
CA VAL A 39 -6.64 -7.13 -0.08
C VAL A 39 -6.77 -6.58 1.34
N ASP A 40 -5.69 -6.62 2.12
CA ASP A 40 -5.67 -6.10 3.50
C ASP A 40 -5.31 -4.60 3.59
N LEU A 41 -4.63 -4.06 2.60
CA LEU A 41 -4.13 -2.69 2.58
C LEU A 41 -3.93 -2.16 1.15
N VAL A 42 -3.83 -0.83 1.04
CA VAL A 42 -3.56 -0.14 -0.21
C VAL A 42 -2.28 0.68 -0.07
N ILE A 43 -1.39 0.60 -1.05
CA ILE A 43 -0.21 1.45 -1.16
C ILE A 43 -0.35 2.31 -2.42
N GLY A 44 -0.28 3.64 -2.26
CA GLY A 44 -0.42 4.56 -3.38
C GLY A 44 -0.53 6.01 -2.93
N HIS A 45 -0.97 6.90 -3.81
CA HIS A 45 -1.05 8.34 -3.52
C HIS A 45 -2.46 8.78 -3.10
N SER A 46 -2.67 10.07 -2.78
CA SER A 46 -3.91 10.57 -2.16
C SER A 46 -5.19 10.32 -2.97
N LYS A 47 -5.10 10.04 -4.27
CA LYS A 47 -6.28 9.72 -5.09
C LYS A 47 -6.91 8.38 -4.73
N GLY A 48 -6.12 7.45 -4.17
CA GLY A 48 -6.64 6.17 -3.68
C GLY A 48 -7.49 6.29 -2.41
N TYR A 49 -7.52 7.46 -1.76
CA TYR A 49 -8.24 7.63 -0.49
C TYR A 49 -9.73 7.36 -0.59
N THR A 50 -10.37 7.77 -1.69
CA THR A 50 -11.82 7.61 -1.85
C THR A 50 -12.24 6.14 -1.79
N PHE A 51 -11.56 5.27 -2.55
CA PHE A 51 -11.90 3.84 -2.57
C PHE A 51 -11.40 3.14 -1.30
N ALA A 52 -10.20 3.45 -0.82
CA ALA A 52 -9.68 2.85 0.41
C ALA A 52 -10.62 3.12 1.60
N ARG A 53 -11.15 4.35 1.71
CA ARG A 53 -12.16 4.69 2.73
C ARG A 53 -13.46 3.90 2.54
N LYS A 54 -13.96 3.80 1.31
CA LYS A 54 -15.21 3.10 0.97
C LYS A 54 -15.12 1.61 1.37
N GLU A 55 -13.99 0.99 1.11
CA GLU A 55 -13.73 -0.42 1.38
C GLU A 55 -13.14 -0.69 2.77
N ASN A 56 -13.05 0.36 3.61
CA ASN A 56 -12.48 0.28 4.95
C ASN A 56 -11.07 -0.34 4.98
N LEU A 57 -10.24 0.02 4.00
CA LEU A 57 -8.85 -0.41 3.84
C LEU A 57 -7.87 0.68 4.30
N PRO A 58 -6.80 0.32 5.03
CA PRO A 58 -5.73 1.25 5.34
C PRO A 58 -4.97 1.66 4.08
N LEU A 59 -4.75 2.98 3.92
CA LEU A 59 -4.00 3.57 2.80
C LEU A 59 -2.64 4.10 3.26
N ILE A 60 -1.57 3.45 2.81
CA ILE A 60 -0.18 3.89 2.98
C ILE A 60 0.19 4.80 1.81
N ARG A 61 0.59 6.03 2.13
CA ARG A 61 0.86 7.10 1.15
C ARG A 61 2.27 6.99 0.58
N VAL A 62 2.37 6.51 -0.66
CA VAL A 62 3.62 6.39 -1.43
C VAL A 62 3.39 6.94 -2.84
N GLY A 63 4.37 7.68 -3.34
CA GLY A 63 4.35 8.22 -4.70
C GLY A 63 3.76 9.63 -4.77
N PHE A 64 3.07 9.96 -5.87
CA PHE A 64 2.64 11.31 -6.18
C PHE A 64 1.26 11.33 -6.87
N PRO A 65 0.36 12.30 -6.57
CA PRO A 65 0.50 13.37 -5.58
C PRO A 65 0.01 12.98 -4.18
N ILE A 66 0.75 13.40 -3.15
CA ILE A 66 0.32 13.33 -1.74
C ILE A 66 -0.11 14.73 -1.28
N HIS A 67 -1.37 15.08 -1.50
CA HIS A 67 -1.90 16.44 -1.26
C HIS A 67 -2.80 16.55 0.00
N ASP A 68 -3.15 15.41 0.60
CA ASP A 68 -3.98 15.33 1.80
C ASP A 68 -3.14 15.17 3.08
N ARG A 69 -1.82 15.41 3.01
CA ARG A 69 -0.90 15.42 4.15
C ARG A 69 0.05 16.61 4.06
N VAL A 70 0.22 17.32 5.16
CA VAL A 70 1.23 18.38 5.27
C VAL A 70 2.61 17.75 5.18
N GLY A 71 3.42 18.20 4.23
CA GLY A 71 4.74 17.64 3.99
C GLY A 71 4.76 16.32 3.24
N GLY A 72 3.67 15.95 2.53
CA GLY A 72 3.62 14.74 1.71
C GLY A 72 4.79 14.60 0.71
N GLN A 73 5.26 15.72 0.18
CA GLN A 73 6.43 15.79 -0.71
C GLN A 73 7.77 15.49 -0.03
N ARG A 74 7.82 15.47 1.31
CA ARG A 74 9.02 15.19 2.11
C ARG A 74 9.04 13.77 2.66
N ILE A 75 8.03 12.94 2.37
CA ILE A 75 8.02 11.55 2.81
C ILE A 75 9.14 10.81 2.07
N LEU A 76 10.10 10.28 2.83
CA LEU A 76 11.28 9.60 2.30
C LEU A 76 10.98 8.11 2.10
N HIS A 77 11.10 7.63 0.87
CA HIS A 77 10.94 6.20 0.54
C HIS A 77 12.23 5.54 0.04
N LEU A 78 13.24 6.32 -0.32
CA LEU A 78 14.46 5.83 -0.97
C LEU A 78 15.65 5.76 0.00
N GLY A 79 16.61 4.87 -0.33
CA GLY A 79 17.79 4.60 0.49
C GLY A 79 17.45 3.87 1.79
N TYR A 80 18.46 3.58 2.61
CA TYR A 80 18.26 2.80 3.85
C TYR A 80 17.30 3.49 4.83
N HIS A 81 17.42 4.81 5.00
CA HIS A 81 16.49 5.56 5.86
C HIS A 81 15.06 5.54 5.33
N GLY A 82 14.86 5.67 4.02
CA GLY A 82 13.52 5.60 3.43
C GLY A 82 12.92 4.20 3.49
N ALA A 83 13.74 3.17 3.25
CA ALA A 83 13.32 1.78 3.36
C ALA A 83 12.90 1.43 4.79
N GLN A 84 13.71 1.80 5.79
CA GLN A 84 13.37 1.60 7.21
C GLN A 84 12.09 2.36 7.58
N ALA A 85 11.98 3.64 7.20
CA ALA A 85 10.80 4.43 7.50
C ALA A 85 9.53 3.87 6.85
N LEU A 86 9.62 3.35 5.61
CA LEU A 86 8.51 2.70 4.94
C LEU A 86 8.14 1.36 5.62
N PHE A 87 9.13 0.56 6.02
CA PHE A 87 8.90 -0.67 6.77
C PHE A 87 8.19 -0.41 8.09
N ASP A 88 8.65 0.55 8.87
CA ASP A 88 8.04 0.94 10.14
C ASP A 88 6.61 1.44 9.92
N LEU A 89 6.37 2.24 8.88
CA LEU A 89 5.04 2.73 8.52
C LEU A 89 4.08 1.59 8.15
N ILE A 90 4.50 0.63 7.32
CA ILE A 90 3.67 -0.51 6.92
C ILE A 90 3.33 -1.35 8.16
N THR A 91 4.34 -1.71 8.95
CA THR A 91 4.18 -2.56 10.13
C THR A 91 3.24 -1.91 11.15
N ASN A 92 3.46 -0.64 11.49
CA ASN A 92 2.59 0.09 12.41
C ASN A 92 1.17 0.26 11.88
N THR A 93 0.98 0.38 10.55
CA THR A 93 -0.37 0.45 9.96
C THR A 93 -1.14 -0.85 10.15
N VAL A 94 -0.49 -2.01 9.95
CA VAL A 94 -1.12 -3.32 10.17
C VAL A 94 -1.46 -3.53 11.64
N ILE A 95 -0.56 -3.12 12.54
CA ILE A 95 -0.77 -3.14 13.98
C ILE A 95 -1.97 -2.30 14.38
N ASP A 96 -2.00 -1.03 13.97
CA ASP A 96 -3.07 -0.08 14.29
C ASP A 96 -4.42 -0.60 13.80
N ARG A 97 -4.44 -1.21 12.62
CA ARG A 97 -5.65 -1.86 12.10
C ARG A 97 -6.10 -3.02 12.99
N LYS A 98 -5.19 -3.94 13.35
CA LYS A 98 -5.52 -5.08 14.24
C LYS A 98 -5.99 -4.63 15.62
N GLN A 99 -5.43 -3.54 16.16
CA GLN A 99 -5.87 -2.98 17.44
C GLN A 99 -7.26 -2.35 17.32
N THR A 100 -7.51 -1.59 16.26
CA THR A 100 -8.81 -0.95 15.99
C THR A 100 -9.93 -1.97 15.77
N ASP A 101 -9.63 -3.06 15.06
CA ASP A 101 -10.59 -4.13 14.78
C ASP A 101 -10.81 -5.06 16.00
N SER A 102 -9.94 -4.98 17.02
CA SER A 102 -10.04 -5.80 18.22
C SER A 102 -11.19 -5.34 19.12
N PRO A 103 -12.12 -6.23 19.51
CA PRO A 103 -13.23 -5.86 20.40
C PRO A 103 -12.78 -5.52 21.82
N VAL A 104 -11.57 -5.95 22.21
CA VAL A 104 -11.02 -5.76 23.56
C VAL A 104 -9.96 -4.66 23.61
N GLY A 105 -9.42 -4.24 22.46
CA GLY A 105 -8.41 -3.17 22.36
C GLY A 105 -7.18 -3.41 23.23
N TYR A 106 -6.22 -4.21 22.75
CA TYR A 106 -4.98 -4.42 23.50
C TYR A 106 -4.00 -3.26 23.32
N SER A 107 -3.35 -2.87 24.42
CA SER A 107 -2.38 -1.77 24.45
C SER A 107 -0.92 -2.20 24.30
N TYR A 108 -0.64 -3.50 24.28
CA TYR A 108 0.72 -4.07 24.29
C TYR A 108 0.92 -5.08 23.17
N MET A 109 2.13 -5.10 22.60
CA MET A 109 2.59 -6.05 21.59
C MET A 109 3.57 -7.06 22.15
#